data_AF-A0A1F5VL56-F1
#
_entry.id   AF-A0A1F5VL56-F1
#
_cell.length_a   1.000
_cell.length_b   1.000
_cell.length_c   1.000
_cell.angle_alpha   90.00
_cell.angle_beta   90.00
_cell.angle_gamma   90.00
#
_symmetry.space_group_name_H-M   'P 1'
#
loop_
_entity.id
_entity.type
_entity.pdbx_description
1 polymer ?
#
loop_
_entity_poly.entity_id
_entity_poly.type
_entity_poly.pdbx_seq_one_letter_code
_entity_poly.pdbx_strand_id
1 'polypeptide(L)'
;MGYSPLAFEAMNVLGKNGVLILSSVTGGGRTVEVPADKINLGFVLGNKVMVGTVNANREYFENGIKSFSQAELHYPGWLSRLLTHPIN
;
A
#
# COMPACT_ATOMS: atom_id res chain seq x y z
N MET A 1 11.08 7.61 -2.03
CA MET A 1 11.42 6.52 -2.98
C MET A 1 10.96 5.20 -2.37
N GLY A 2 10.37 4.31 -3.15
CA GLY A 2 9.96 2.98 -2.66
C GLY A 2 11.15 2.09 -2.29
N TYR A 3 10.92 1.08 -1.45
CA TYR A 3 11.93 0.13 -0.98
C TYR A 3 11.54 -1.29 -1.41
N SER A 4 12.21 -1.82 -2.43
CA SER A 4 11.86 -3.10 -3.06
C SER A 4 11.93 -4.32 -2.14
N PRO A 5 12.87 -4.44 -1.16
CA PRO A 5 12.87 -5.60 -0.26
C PRO A 5 11.57 -5.77 0.54
N LEU A 6 10.94 -4.66 0.96
CA LEU A 6 9.69 -4.72 1.72
C LEU A 6 8.54 -5.37 0.93
N ALA A 7 8.50 -5.20 -0.40
CA ALA A 7 7.49 -5.86 -1.22
C ALA A 7 7.66 -7.40 -1.20
N PHE A 8 8.90 -7.88 -1.27
CA PHE A 8 9.20 -9.32 -1.23
C PHE A 8 9.07 -9.91 0.18
N GLU A 9 9.37 -9.15 1.23
CA GLU A 9 9.08 -9.55 2.61
C GLU A 9 7.57 -9.66 2.83
N ALA A 10 6.79 -8.68 2.32
CA ALA A 10 5.33 -8.71 2.39
C ALA A 10 4.73 -9.95 1.68
N MET A 11 5.27 -10.34 0.51
CA MET A 11 4.88 -11.57 -0.18
C MET A 11 5.03 -12.83 0.69
N ASN A 12 6.07 -12.86 1.54
CA ASN A 12 6.35 -14.00 2.41
C ASN A 12 5.38 -14.08 3.60
N VAL A 13 5.01 -12.95 4.18
CA VAL A 13 4.11 -12.91 5.35
C VAL A 13 2.62 -12.86 4.98
N LEU A 14 2.29 -12.63 3.71
CA LEU A 14 0.91 -12.61 3.23
C LEU A 14 0.22 -13.96 3.47
N GLY A 15 -0.92 -13.93 4.15
CA GLY A 15 -1.72 -15.12 4.45
C GLY A 15 -2.39 -15.75 3.22
N LYS A 16 -3.01 -16.92 3.40
CA LYS A 16 -3.83 -17.56 2.36
C LYS A 16 -5.01 -16.65 1.99
N ASN A 17 -5.37 -16.62 0.71
CA ASN A 17 -6.37 -15.77 0.10
C ASN A 17 -6.10 -14.26 0.29
N GLY A 18 -4.87 -13.89 0.66
CA GLY A 18 -4.47 -12.52 0.90
C GLY A 18 -4.25 -11.73 -0.39
N VAL A 19 -4.46 -10.42 -0.31
CA VAL A 19 -4.20 -9.48 -1.41
C VAL A 19 -3.09 -8.51 -0.98
N LEU A 20 -2.03 -8.43 -1.77
CA LEU A 20 -0.95 -7.45 -1.62
C LEU A 20 -1.10 -6.33 -2.64
N ILE A 21 -1.27 -5.10 -2.15
CA ILE A 21 -1.37 -3.91 -2.99
C ILE A 21 -0.03 -3.17 -3.00
N LEU A 22 0.58 -3.05 -4.16
CA LEU A 22 1.81 -2.28 -4.37
C LEU A 22 1.43 -0.85 -4.79
N SER A 23 1.49 0.09 -3.85
CA SER A 23 1.17 1.52 -4.09
C SER A 23 2.40 2.43 -4.21
N SER A 24 3.61 1.89 -4.05
CA SER A 24 4.86 2.64 -4.10
C SER A 24 5.66 2.34 -5.37
N VAL A 25 6.42 3.33 -5.86
CA VAL A 25 7.33 3.16 -7.01
C VAL A 25 8.79 3.09 -6.52
N THR A 26 9.50 2.03 -6.89
CA THR A 26 10.93 1.84 -6.65
C THR A 26 11.76 2.30 -7.86
N GLY A 27 12.84 3.04 -7.65
CA GLY A 27 13.63 3.67 -8.71
C GLY A 27 14.52 2.74 -9.56
N GLY A 28 14.38 1.41 -9.45
CA GLY A 28 15.05 0.43 -10.32
C GLY A 28 16.57 0.24 -10.14
N GLY A 29 17.28 1.14 -9.44
CA GLY A 29 18.74 1.09 -9.30
C GLY A 29 19.30 0.06 -8.30
N ARG A 30 18.47 -0.84 -7.75
CA ARG A 30 18.88 -1.84 -6.76
C ARG A 30 18.42 -3.23 -7.18
N THR A 31 19.35 -4.18 -7.15
CA THR A 31 19.07 -5.61 -7.26
C THR A 31 19.04 -6.23 -5.87
N VAL A 32 18.14 -7.18 -5.65
CA VAL A 32 17.98 -7.92 -4.38
C VAL A 32 17.83 -9.40 -4.70
N GLU A 33 18.44 -10.25 -3.88
CA GLU A 33 18.26 -11.70 -3.96
C GLU A 33 16.95 -12.08 -3.25
N VAL A 34 16.15 -12.94 -3.88
CA VAL A 34 14.83 -13.34 -3.35
C VAL A 34 14.61 -14.85 -3.49
N PRO A 35 13.94 -15.51 -2.51
CA PRO A 35 13.62 -16.92 -2.59
C PRO A 35 12.41 -17.14 -3.53
N ALA A 36 12.64 -17.02 -4.83
CA ALA A 36 11.59 -17.00 -5.86
C ALA A 36 10.68 -18.24 -5.82
N ASP A 37 11.23 -19.44 -5.65
CA ASP A 37 10.45 -20.68 -5.59
C ASP A 37 9.49 -20.72 -4.40
N LYS A 38 9.97 -20.27 -3.24
CA LYS A 38 9.15 -20.18 -2.01
C LYS A 38 8.01 -19.19 -2.19
N ILE A 39 8.29 -18.03 -2.79
CA ILE A 39 7.28 -17.01 -3.08
C ILE A 39 6.23 -17.60 -4.04
N ASN A 40 6.67 -18.19 -5.15
CA ASN A 40 5.78 -18.78 -6.14
C ASN A 40 4.88 -19.88 -5.55
N LEU A 41 5.48 -20.83 -4.81
CA LEU A 41 4.75 -21.90 -4.13
C LEU A 41 3.70 -21.33 -3.16
N GLY A 42 4.07 -20.30 -2.40
CA GLY A 42 3.19 -19.61 -1.48
C GLY A 42 2.01 -18.94 -2.18
N PHE A 43 2.22 -18.33 -3.35
CA PHE A 43 1.15 -17.69 -4.12
C PHE A 43 0.16 -18.70 -4.68
N VAL A 44 0.66 -19.80 -5.28
CA VAL A 44 -0.17 -20.84 -5.88
C VAL A 44 -0.98 -21.58 -4.81
N LEU A 45 -0.33 -22.14 -3.79
CA LEU A 45 -1.02 -22.92 -2.76
C LEU A 45 -1.83 -22.05 -1.79
N GLY A 46 -1.49 -20.77 -1.71
CA GLY A 46 -2.16 -19.82 -0.86
C GLY A 46 -3.26 -19.04 -1.57
N ASN A 47 -3.53 -19.25 -2.86
CA ASN A 47 -4.44 -18.42 -3.66
C ASN A 47 -4.22 -16.91 -3.44
N LYS A 48 -2.96 -16.47 -3.41
CA LYS A 48 -2.62 -15.08 -3.11
C LYS A 48 -2.67 -14.23 -4.37
N VAL A 49 -2.98 -12.95 -4.20
CA VAL A 49 -3.01 -11.97 -5.31
C VAL A 49 -2.07 -10.81 -4.99
N MET A 50 -1.37 -10.32 -6.02
CA MET A 50 -0.60 -9.09 -5.95
C MET A 50 -1.03 -8.15 -7.08
N VAL A 51 -1.31 -6.89 -6.75
CA VAL A 51 -1.74 -5.88 -7.71
C VAL A 51 -0.95 -4.59 -7.51
N GLY A 52 -0.37 -4.08 -8.59
CA GLY A 52 0.19 -2.74 -8.64
C GLY A 52 -0.88 -1.70 -8.91
N THR A 53 -0.87 -0.59 -8.18
CA THR A 53 -1.76 0.53 -8.40
C THR A 53 -0.97 1.83 -8.46
N VAL A 54 -1.33 2.70 -9.39
CA VAL A 54 -0.74 4.03 -9.55
C VAL A 54 -1.84 5.00 -9.92
N ASN A 55 -1.71 6.25 -9.43
CA ASN A 55 -2.62 7.36 -9.70
C ASN A 55 -4.00 7.21 -9.03
N ALA A 56 -4.73 8.32 -8.98
CA ALA A 56 -6.13 8.40 -8.57
C ALA A 56 -6.91 9.26 -9.59
N ASN A 57 -8.11 8.81 -9.95
CA ASN A 57 -9.02 9.61 -10.79
C ASN A 57 -9.79 10.63 -9.94
N ARG A 58 -10.49 11.57 -10.59
CA ARG A 58 -11.27 12.63 -9.92
C ARG A 58 -12.28 12.10 -8.91
N GLU A 59 -12.94 10.99 -9.21
CA GLU A 59 -13.94 10.38 -8.35
C GLU A 59 -13.35 9.97 -6.98
N TYR A 60 -12.10 9.53 -6.94
CA TYR A 60 -11.42 9.22 -5.69
C TYR A 60 -11.12 10.46 -4.84
N PHE A 61 -10.93 11.64 -5.44
CA PHE A 61 -10.78 12.89 -4.68
C PHE A 61 -12.10 13.29 -4.02
N GLU A 62 -13.21 13.21 -4.75
CA GLU A 62 -14.54 13.52 -4.23
C GLU A 62 -14.94 12.56 -3.09
N ASN A 63 -14.64 11.27 -3.24
CA ASN A 63 -14.81 10.29 -2.17
C ASN A 63 -13.85 10.52 -0.99
N GLY A 64 -12.63 11.00 -1.26
CA GLY A 64 -11.65 11.34 -0.23
C GLY A 64 -12.15 12.41 0.75
N ILE A 65 -12.87 13.42 0.28
CA ILE A 65 -13.47 14.46 1.14
C ILE A 65 -14.47 13.84 2.12
N LYS A 66 -15.33 12.93 1.63
CA LYS A 66 -16.29 12.21 2.49
C LYS A 66 -15.56 11.38 3.55
N SER A 67 -14.49 10.69 3.16
CA SER A 67 -13.66 9.92 4.08
C SER A 67 -12.99 10.78 5.15
N PHE A 68 -12.52 11.98 4.80
CA PHE A 68 -11.96 12.91 5.79
C PHE A 68 -13.01 13.38 6.81
N SER A 69 -14.21 13.75 6.35
CA SER A 69 -15.30 14.12 7.27
C SER A 69 -15.65 12.98 8.21
N GLN A 70 -15.74 11.74 7.69
CA GLN A 70 -16.00 10.56 8.51
C GLN A 70 -14.86 10.25 9.48
N ALA A 71 -13.60 10.43 9.08
CA ALA A 71 -12.45 10.20 9.94
C ALA A 71 -12.42 11.19 11.11
N GLU A 72 -12.70 12.48 10.87
CA GLU A 72 -12.74 13.49 11.94
C GLU A 72 -13.90 13.26 12.92
N LEU A 73 -15.05 12.76 12.43
CA LEU A 73 -16.17 12.39 13.31
C LEU A 73 -15.82 11.20 14.23
N HIS A 74 -15.14 10.18 13.69
CA HIS A 74 -14.75 9.01 14.48
C HIS A 74 -13.51 9.25 15.36
N TYR A 75 -12.62 10.15 14.92
CA TYR A 75 -11.35 10.46 15.57
C TYR A 75 -11.17 11.99 15.66
N PRO A 76 -11.88 12.67 16.56
CA PRO A 76 -11.81 14.12 16.68
C PRO A 76 -10.37 14.62 16.92
N GLY A 77 -9.95 15.61 16.15
CA GLY A 77 -8.61 16.20 16.19
C GLY A 77 -7.53 15.38 15.47
N TRP A 78 -7.90 14.33 14.72
CA TRP A 78 -6.94 13.58 13.89
C TRP A 78 -6.56 14.38 12.64
N LEU A 79 -7.54 14.99 11.96
CA LEU A 79 -7.29 15.65 10.67
C LEU A 79 -6.35 16.85 10.82
N SER A 80 -6.42 17.58 11.93
CA SER A 80 -5.51 18.71 12.23
C SER A 80 -4.06 18.27 12.38
N ARG A 81 -3.81 17.02 12.79
CA ARG A 81 -2.45 16.45 12.91
C ARG A 81 -1.89 15.94 11.60
N LEU A 82 -2.75 15.68 10.61
CA LEU A 82 -2.33 15.33 9.25
C LEU A 82 -1.63 16.50 8.56
N LEU A 83 -2.08 17.74 8.85
CA LEU A 83 -1.48 18.97 8.35
C LEU A 83 -0.27 19.37 9.21
N THR A 84 0.91 18.89 8.84
CA THR A 84 2.14 19.12 9.63
C THR A 84 2.70 20.53 9.51
N HIS A 85 2.30 21.29 8.48
CA HIS A 85 2.71 22.67 8.25
C HIS A 85 1.50 23.50 7.80
N PRO A 86 0.80 24.16 8.73
CA PRO A 86 -0.29 25.07 8.37
C PRO A 86 0.27 26.31 7.68
N ILE A 87 -0.36 26.72 6.58
CA ILE A 87 -0.07 27.99 5.92
C ILE A 87 -1.08 29.01 6.47
N ASN A 88 -0.57 30.04 7.15
CA ASN A 88 -1.36 31.17 7.63
C ASN A 88 -1.67 32.16 6.51
#